data_AF-A9VQY8-F1
#
_entry.id   AF-A9VQY8-F1
#
_cell.length_a   1.000
_cell.length_b   1.000
_cell.length_c   1.000
_cell.angle_alpha   90.00
_cell.angle_beta   90.00
_cell.angle_gamma   90.00
#
_symmetry.space_group_name_H-M   'P 1'
#
loop_
_entity.id
_entity.type
_entity.pdbx_description
1 polymer ?
#
loop_
_entity_poly.entity_id
_entity_poly.type
_entity_poly.pdbx_seq_one_letter_code
_entity_poly.pdbx_strand_id
1 'polypeptide(L)'
;MKNKINYPQKNLYKEIASYCGVTERYIRMIDQKERTPSMETAKKIAKFFDMNIDDIFFSNKSNFKFFLAACWSEKNNNKEVS
;
A
#
# COMPACT_ATOMS: atom_id res chain seq x y z
N MET A 1 2.80 19.67 17.67
CA MET A 1 3.57 19.84 16.41
C MET A 1 2.99 18.91 15.36
N LYS A 2 2.42 19.46 14.27
CA LYS A 2 1.96 18.62 13.15
C LYS A 2 3.20 18.29 12.34
N ASN A 3 3.77 17.09 12.53
CA ASN A 3 4.83 16.60 11.66
C ASN A 3 4.22 16.46 10.26
N LYS A 4 4.47 17.44 9.40
CA LYS A 4 4.23 17.33 7.96
C LYS A 4 5.22 16.29 7.46
N ILE A 5 4.81 15.04 7.48
CA ILE A 5 5.60 13.98 6.88
C ILE A 5 5.51 14.19 5.38
N ASN A 6 6.57 14.75 4.81
CA ASN A 6 6.69 14.99 3.38
C ASN A 6 7.03 13.65 2.72
N TYR A 7 6.01 12.84 2.45
CA TYR A 7 6.21 11.52 1.85
C TYR A 7 6.27 11.61 0.31
N PRO A 8 7.06 10.74 -0.35
CA PRO A 8 7.00 10.49 -1.80
C PRO A 8 5.68 9.79 -2.25
N GLN A 9 4.57 9.98 -1.53
CA GLN A 9 3.26 9.34 -1.75
C GLN A 9 2.71 9.54 -3.16
N LYS A 10 3.10 10.62 -3.85
CA LYS A 10 2.62 10.91 -5.21
C LYS A 10 3.03 9.81 -6.21
N ASN A 11 4.15 9.14 -5.99
CA ASN A 11 4.58 8.03 -6.85
C ASN A 11 4.05 6.67 -6.39
N LEU A 12 3.87 6.45 -5.08
CA LEU A 12 3.44 5.14 -4.54
C LEU A 12 2.16 4.61 -5.20
N TYR A 13 1.07 5.38 -5.17
CA TYR A 13 -0.20 4.90 -5.72
C TYR A 13 -0.13 4.69 -7.22
N LYS A 14 0.66 5.51 -7.93
CA LYS A 14 0.88 5.37 -9.37
C LYS A 14 1.66 4.10 -9.69
N GLU A 15 2.67 3.77 -8.90
CA GLU A 15 3.46 2.54 -9.04
C GLU A 15 2.63 1.29 -8.76
N ILE A 16 1.87 1.27 -7.65
CA ILE A 16 0.98 0.15 -7.33
C ILE A 16 -0.07 -0.01 -8.44
N ALA A 17 -0.68 1.09 -8.89
CA ALA A 17 -1.69 1.07 -9.93
C ALA A 17 -1.14 0.50 -11.25
N SER A 18 0.05 0.95 -11.66
CA SER A 18 0.74 0.44 -12.85
C SER A 18 1.07 -1.05 -12.71
N TYR A 19 1.52 -1.49 -11.54
CA TYR A 19 1.84 -2.90 -11.27
C TYR A 19 0.58 -3.79 -11.30
N CYS A 20 -0.53 -3.27 -10.76
CA CYS A 20 -1.78 -4.01 -10.66
C CYS A 20 -2.62 -3.97 -11.94
N GLY A 21 -2.33 -3.05 -12.87
CA GLY A 21 -3.12 -2.83 -14.08
C GLY A 21 -4.45 -2.13 -13.79
N VAL A 22 -4.48 -1.21 -12.81
CA VAL A 22 -5.69 -0.48 -12.38
C VAL A 22 -5.42 1.02 -12.31
N THR A 23 -6.42 1.82 -11.94
CA THR A 23 -6.25 3.28 -11.81
C THR A 23 -5.66 3.67 -10.46
N GLU A 24 -4.89 4.77 -10.43
CA GLU A 24 -4.38 5.35 -9.18
C GLU A 24 -5.51 5.66 -8.19
N ARG A 25 -6.63 6.19 -8.69
CA ARG A 25 -7.83 6.47 -7.90
C ARG A 25 -8.35 5.21 -7.20
N TYR A 26 -8.38 4.08 -7.89
CA TYR A 26 -8.84 2.83 -7.30
C TYR A 26 -7.94 2.36 -6.16
N ILE A 27 -6.61 2.47 -6.32
CA ILE A 27 -5.66 2.17 -5.23
C ILE A 27 -5.88 3.11 -4.03
N ARG A 28 -6.08 4.41 -4.27
CA ARG A 28 -6.39 5.37 -3.18
C ARG A 28 -7.69 5.00 -2.46
N MET A 29 -8.73 4.62 -3.19
CA MET A 29 -10.00 4.18 -2.59
C MET A 29 -9.84 2.91 -1.76
N ILE A 30 -9.00 1.97 -2.20
CA ILE A 30 -8.63 0.79 -1.39
C ILE A 30 -7.93 1.24 -0.11
N ASP A 31 -6.93 2.11 -0.22
CA ASP A 31 -6.14 2.58 0.92
C ASP A 31 -6.98 3.40 1.93
N GLN A 32 -8.01 4.08 1.44
CA GLN A 32 -8.99 4.82 2.24
C GLN A 32 -10.14 3.95 2.76
N LYS A 33 -10.18 2.66 2.41
CA LYS A 33 -11.24 1.69 2.71
C LYS A 33 -12.61 1.98 2.10
N GLU A 34 -12.65 2.80 1.06
CA GLU A 34 -13.85 3.06 0.28
C GLU A 34 -14.16 1.90 -0.68
N ARG A 35 -13.16 1.06 -0.98
CA ARG A 35 -13.31 -0.13 -1.83
C ARG A 35 -12.51 -1.31 -1.29
N THR A 36 -13.10 -2.50 -1.42
CA THR A 36 -12.39 -3.77 -1.26
C THR A 36 -11.80 -4.18 -2.62
N PRO A 37 -10.51 -4.53 -2.71
CA PRO A 37 -9.93 -5.05 -3.94
C PRO A 37 -10.49 -6.44 -4.29
N SER A 38 -10.40 -6.82 -5.56
CA SER A 38 -10.53 -8.24 -5.93
C SER A 38 -9.36 -9.04 -5.33
N MET A 39 -9.53 -10.37 -5.18
CA MET A 39 -8.44 -11.23 -4.72
C MET A 39 -7.21 -11.19 -5.63
N GLU A 40 -7.40 -10.99 -6.94
CA GLU A 40 -6.30 -10.82 -7.88
C GLU A 40 -5.51 -9.52 -7.60
N THR A 41 -6.22 -8.41 -7.43
CA THR A 41 -5.59 -7.12 -7.10
C THR A 41 -4.89 -7.18 -5.75
N ALA A 42 -5.51 -7.81 -4.73
CA ALA A 42 -4.90 -8.01 -3.42
C ALA A 42 -3.58 -8.81 -3.52
N LYS A 43 -3.56 -9.90 -4.30
CA LYS A 43 -2.35 -10.69 -4.59
C LYS A 43 -1.26 -9.85 -5.25
N LYS A 44 -1.61 -9.01 -6.24
CA LYS A 44 -0.64 -8.13 -6.92
C LYS A 44 -0.08 -7.06 -5.97
N ILE A 45 -0.92 -6.46 -5.12
CA ILE A 45 -0.47 -5.51 -4.10
C ILE A 45 0.50 -6.19 -3.13
N ALA A 46 0.18 -7.39 -2.65
CA ALA A 46 1.05 -8.16 -1.78
C ALA A 46 2.42 -8.46 -2.41
N LYS A 47 2.40 -8.90 -3.68
CA LYS A 47 3.63 -9.11 -4.46
C LYS A 47 4.42 -7.83 -4.70
N PHE A 48 3.75 -6.69 -4.89
CA PHE A 48 4.42 -5.39 -5.01
C PHE A 48 5.20 -5.03 -3.74
N PHE A 49 4.66 -5.35 -2.56
CA PHE A 49 5.32 -5.07 -1.29
C PHE A 49 6.26 -6.17 -0.80
N ASP A 50 6.25 -7.34 -1.45
CA ASP A 50 6.93 -8.56 -1.00
C ASP A 50 6.50 -8.97 0.42
N MET A 51 5.18 -8.96 0.64
CA MET A 51 4.53 -9.29 1.91
C MET A 51 3.41 -10.31 1.69
N ASN A 52 2.94 -10.97 2.75
CA ASN A 52 1.73 -11.79 2.64
C ASN A 52 0.48 -10.91 2.54
N ILE A 53 -0.55 -11.44 1.88
CA ILE A 53 -1.85 -10.78 1.76
C ILE A 53 -2.46 -10.56 3.15
N ASP A 54 -2.30 -11.52 4.06
CA ASP A 54 -2.83 -11.46 5.41
C ASP A 54 -2.21 -10.32 6.22
N ASP A 55 -0.91 -10.11 6.08
CA ASP A 55 -0.18 -9.02 6.74
C ASP A 55 -0.67 -7.65 6.28
N ILE A 56 -1.05 -7.53 5.00
CA ILE A 56 -1.51 -6.26 4.41
C ILE A 56 -2.98 -6.00 4.71
N PHE A 57 -3.86 -6.98 4.52
CA PHE A 57 -5.31 -6.75 4.53
C PHE A 57 -6.02 -7.24 5.79
N PHE A 58 -5.44 -8.17 6.54
CA PHE A 58 -6.08 -8.82 7.69
C PHE A 58 -5.34 -8.60 9.02
N SER A 59 -4.25 -7.82 9.03
CA SER A 59 -3.56 -7.41 10.26
C SER A 59 -4.24 -6.24 10.96
N ASN A 60 -3.96 -6.02 12.25
CA ASN A 60 -4.47 -4.83 12.96
C ASN A 60 -4.04 -3.51 12.31
N LYS A 61 -2.95 -3.48 11.53
CA LYS A 61 -2.50 -2.30 10.78
C LYS A 61 -3.45 -1.97 9.62
N SER A 62 -4.09 -2.99 9.04
CA SER A 62 -5.09 -2.79 8.00
C SER A 62 -6.34 -2.10 8.53
N ASN A 63 -6.49 -1.89 9.85
CA ASN A 63 -7.61 -1.14 10.42
C ASN A 63 -7.56 0.36 10.12
N PHE A 64 -6.38 0.90 9.82
CA PHE A 64 -6.20 2.34 9.58
C PHE A 64 -6.46 2.74 8.13
N LYS A 65 -6.85 4.00 7.92
CA LYS A 65 -6.75 4.63 6.60
C LYS A 65 -5.27 4.81 6.26
N PHE A 66 -4.92 4.65 5.00
CA PHE A 66 -3.55 4.77 4.49
C PHE A 66 -2.61 3.63 4.91
N PHE A 67 -3.13 2.41 5.05
CA PHE A 67 -2.34 1.24 5.44
C PHE A 67 -1.31 0.83 4.37
N LEU A 68 -1.57 1.07 3.08
CA LEU A 68 -0.58 0.83 2.01
C LEU A 68 0.61 1.80 2.10
N ALA A 69 0.38 3.03 2.56
CA ALA A 69 1.46 3.97 2.84
C ALA A 69 2.35 3.49 3.99
N ALA A 70 1.77 2.82 5.00
CA ALA A 70 2.53 2.19 6.08
C ALA A 70 3.39 1.02 5.56
N CYS A 71 2.82 0.14 4.71
CA CYS A 71 3.56 -0.95 4.07
C CYS A 71 4.76 -0.43 3.25
N TRP A 72 4.62 0.73 2.60
CA TRP A 72 5.71 1.34 1.85
C TRP A 72 6.89 1.76 2.72
N SER A 73 6.63 2.29 3.92
CA SER A 73 7.71 2.62 4.86
C SER A 73 8.46 1.37 5.31
N GLU A 74 7.75 0.28 5.59
CA GLU A 74 8.36 -1.01 5.99
C GLU A 74 9.24 -1.59 4.88
N LYS A 75 8.76 -1.57 3.64
CA LYS A 75 9.52 -2.05 2.47
C LYS A 75 10.87 -1.34 2.30
N ASN A 76 10.90 -0.01 2.51
CA ASN A 76 12.13 0.76 2.27
C ASN A 76 13.15 0.64 3.40
N ASN A 77 12.73 0.40 4.64
CA ASN A 77 13.66 0.14 5.75
C ASN A 77 14.39 -1.21 5.58
N ASN A 78 13.75 -2.21 4.96
CA ASN A 78 14.37 -3.51 4.72
C ASN A 78 15.40 -3.52 3.57
N LYS A 79 15.46 -2.46 2.75
CA LYS A 79 16.43 -2.33 1.66
C LYS A 79 17.80 -1.81 2.09
N GLU A 80 17.94 -1.27 3.30
CA GLU A 80 19.22 -0.73 3.79
C GLU A 80 20.13 -1.79 4.45
N VAL A 81 19.68 -3.06 4.50
CA VAL A 81 20.38 -4.15 5.21
C VAL A 81 20.81 -5.30 4.28
N SER A 82 20.93 -5.08 2.97
CA SER A 82 21.42 -6.08 2.00
C SER A 82 22.50 -5.52 1.09
#